data_AF-A0A7X4AJA3-F1
#
_entry.id   AF-A0A7X4AJA3-F1
#
_cell.length_a   1.000
_cell.length_b   1.000
_cell.length_c   1.000
_cell.angle_alpha   90.00
_cell.angle_beta   90.00
_cell.angle_gamma   90.00
#
_symmetry.space_group_name_H-M   'P 1'
#
loop_
_entity.id
_entity.type
_entity.pdbx_description
1 polymer ?
#
loop_
_entity_poly.entity_id
_entity_poly.type
_entity_poly.pdbx_seq_one_letter_code
_entity_poly.pdbx_strand_id
1 'polypeptide(L)'
;MVISSYLEDKLNERRRAAAARRKAEQEELIAEAVEKAVAETVEESEKRIAEAHQAWADWNRRRLEADERGEPFDETPPEFPQQIGEPK
;
A
#
# COMPACT_ATOMS: atom_id res chain seq x y z
N MET A 1 -34.01 -24.86 42.69
CA MET A 1 -32.64 -24.90 42.12
C MET A 1 -32.52 -23.81 41.06
N VAL A 2 -32.43 -22.53 41.46
CA VAL A 2 -32.54 -21.35 40.55
C VAL A 2 -31.25 -20.50 40.55
N ILE A 3 -30.43 -20.63 41.59
CA ILE A 3 -29.21 -19.84 41.79
C ILE A 3 -28.11 -20.24 40.77
N SER A 4 -28.13 -21.47 40.25
CA SER A 4 -27.16 -21.96 39.24
C SER A 4 -27.30 -21.20 37.91
N SER A 5 -28.53 -21.07 37.39
CA SER A 5 -28.79 -20.44 36.09
C SER A 5 -28.37 -18.97 36.05
N TYR A 6 -28.58 -18.22 37.15
CA TYR A 6 -28.21 -16.80 37.21
C TYR A 6 -26.69 -16.59 37.21
N LEU A 7 -25.95 -17.46 37.92
CA LEU A 7 -24.50 -17.42 37.95
C LEU A 7 -23.90 -17.83 36.59
N GLU A 8 -24.50 -18.83 35.93
CA GLU A 8 -24.12 -19.24 34.59
C GLU A 8 -24.34 -18.14 33.54
N ASP A 9 -25.48 -17.44 33.61
CA ASP A 9 -25.76 -16.29 32.73
C ASP A 9 -24.75 -15.15 32.94
N LYS A 10 -24.42 -14.81 34.19
CA LYS A 10 -23.42 -13.78 34.48
C LYS A 10 -22.02 -14.15 34.00
N LEU A 11 -21.65 -15.43 34.07
CA LEU A 11 -20.37 -15.92 33.54
C LEU A 11 -20.36 -15.87 32.01
N ASN A 12 -21.47 -16.24 31.36
CA ASN A 12 -21.62 -16.14 29.91
C ASN A 12 -21.59 -14.70 29.41
N GLU A 13 -22.25 -13.76 30.10
CA GLU A 13 -22.16 -12.32 29.82
C GLU A 13 -20.71 -11.82 29.90
N ARG A 14 -19.97 -12.19 30.96
CA ARG A 14 -18.56 -11.80 31.12
C ARG A 14 -17.66 -12.38 30.03
N ARG A 15 -17.88 -13.63 29.61
CA ARG A 15 -17.15 -14.25 28.51
C ARG A 15 -17.42 -13.58 27.18
N ARG A 16 -18.68 -13.23 26.90
CA ARG A 16 -19.06 -12.47 25.69
C ARG A 16 -18.45 -11.08 25.69
N ALA A 17 -18.49 -10.38 26.83
CA ALA A 17 -17.86 -9.06 26.98
C ALA A 17 -16.34 -9.13 26.79
N ALA A 18 -15.67 -10.15 27.33
CA ALA A 18 -14.24 -10.36 27.12
C ALA A 18 -13.90 -10.71 25.67
N ALA A 19 -14.71 -11.54 25.00
CA ALA A 19 -14.55 -11.87 23.59
C ALA A 19 -14.77 -10.65 22.68
N ALA A 20 -15.78 -9.83 22.99
CA ALA A 20 -16.04 -8.59 22.26
C ALA A 20 -14.89 -7.58 22.38
N ARG A 21 -14.32 -7.44 23.58
CA ARG A 21 -13.14 -6.58 23.80
C ARG A 21 -11.93 -7.05 22.99
N ARG A 22 -11.60 -8.34 23.06
CA ARG A 22 -10.50 -8.91 22.27
C ARG A 22 -10.69 -8.74 20.77
N LYS A 23 -11.92 -8.93 20.30
CA LYS A 23 -12.26 -8.72 18.89
C LYS A 23 -12.07 -7.26 18.49
N ALA A 24 -12.52 -6.31 19.32
CA ALA A 24 -12.32 -4.88 19.07
C ALA A 24 -10.83 -4.49 19.06
N GLU A 25 -10.04 -4.99 20.03
CA GLU A 25 -8.59 -4.79 20.07
C GLU A 25 -7.91 -5.37 18.82
N GLN A 26 -8.35 -6.55 18.36
CA GLN A 26 -7.80 -7.17 17.16
C GLN A 26 -8.18 -6.38 15.89
N GLU A 27 -9.42 -5.87 15.80
CA GLU A 27 -9.86 -5.03 14.68
C GLU A 27 -9.08 -3.71 14.64
N GLU A 28 -8.79 -3.10 15.78
CA GLU A 28 -7.96 -1.90 15.88
C GLU A 28 -6.52 -2.15 15.43
N LEU A 29 -5.92 -3.26 15.87
CA LEU A 29 -4.58 -3.67 15.43
C LEU A 29 -4.51 -3.95 13.92
N ILE A 30 -5.57 -4.56 13.36
CA ILE A 30 -5.66 -4.81 11.91
C ILE A 30 -5.81 -3.48 11.17
N ALA A 31 -6.64 -2.56 11.66
CA ALA A 31 -6.82 -1.25 11.05
C ALA A 31 -5.50 -0.47 11.01
N GLU A 32 -4.76 -0.44 12.12
CA GLU A 32 -3.45 0.23 12.18
C GLU A 32 -2.42 -0.44 11.24
N ALA A 33 -2.40 -1.77 11.18
CA ALA A 33 -1.50 -2.50 10.30
C ALA A 33 -1.81 -2.25 8.81
N VAL A 34 -3.10 -2.18 8.45
CA VAL A 34 -3.53 -1.87 7.08
C VAL A 34 -3.18 -0.42 6.72
N GLU A 35 -3.42 0.53 7.61
CA GLU A 35 -3.08 1.94 7.38
C GLU A 35 -1.58 2.13 7.13
N LYS A 36 -0.73 1.51 7.95
CA LYS A 36 0.72 1.53 7.77
C LYS A 36 1.14 0.91 6.44
N ALA A 37 0.62 -0.27 6.13
CA ALA A 37 0.94 -0.95 4.87
C ALA A 37 0.55 -0.12 3.64
N VAL A 38 -0.63 0.53 3.67
CA VAL A 38 -1.09 1.40 2.59
C VAL A 38 -0.19 2.63 2.47
N ALA A 39 0.13 3.30 3.58
CA ALA A 39 0.99 4.47 3.57
C ALA A 39 2.39 4.17 3.00
N GLU A 40 3.01 3.06 3.43
CA GLU A 40 4.31 2.62 2.92
C GLU A 40 4.25 2.30 1.42
N THR A 41 3.18 1.62 0.97
CA THR A 41 3.02 1.26 -0.45
C THR A 41 2.81 2.50 -1.33
N VAL A 42 2.07 3.49 -0.85
CA VAL A 42 1.84 4.75 -1.57
C VAL A 42 3.14 5.54 -1.68
N GLU A 43 3.88 5.70 -0.58
CA GLU A 43 5.15 6.46 -0.60
C GLU A 43 6.18 5.81 -1.53
N GLU A 44 6.33 4.48 -1.51
CA GLU A 44 7.23 3.78 -2.42
C GLU A 44 6.78 3.92 -3.89
N SER A 45 5.48 3.84 -4.15
CA SER A 45 4.93 4.00 -5.49
C SER A 45 5.16 5.41 -6.04
N GLU A 46 4.93 6.45 -5.25
CA GLU A 46 5.17 7.84 -5.64
C GLU A 46 6.64 8.11 -5.97
N LYS A 47 7.58 7.57 -5.17
CA LYS A 47 9.01 7.67 -5.45
C LYS A 47 9.39 7.01 -6.77
N ARG A 48 8.95 5.77 -7.01
CA ARG A 48 9.21 5.05 -8.26
C ARG A 48 8.64 5.77 -9.48
N ILE A 49 7.43 6.33 -9.35
CA ILE A 49 6.80 7.12 -10.40
C ILE A 49 7.64 8.38 -10.69
N ALA A 50 8.05 9.11 -9.65
CA ALA A 50 8.86 10.31 -9.80
C ALA A 50 10.23 10.02 -10.48
N GLU A 51 10.92 8.97 -10.06
CA GLU A 51 12.19 8.52 -10.66
C GLU A 51 12.01 8.16 -12.14
N ALA A 52 10.95 7.42 -12.48
CA ALA A 52 10.67 7.05 -13.87
C ALA A 52 10.32 8.28 -14.73
N HIS A 53 9.58 9.25 -14.20
CA HIS A 53 9.30 10.51 -14.89
C HIS A 53 10.58 11.32 -15.14
N GLN A 54 11.50 11.36 -14.18
CA GLN A 54 12.79 12.04 -14.36
C GLN A 54 13.62 11.37 -15.46
N ALA A 55 13.70 10.04 -15.45
CA ALA A 55 14.41 9.28 -16.50
C ALA A 55 13.83 9.57 -17.90
N TRP A 56 12.51 9.64 -18.02
CA TRP A 56 11.83 10.02 -19.26
C TRP A 56 12.09 11.46 -19.68
N ALA A 57 12.09 12.41 -18.74
CA ALA A 57 12.42 13.81 -19.03
C ALA A 57 13.86 13.94 -19.56
N ASP A 58 14.81 13.24 -18.95
CA ASP A 58 16.21 13.23 -19.36
C ASP A 58 16.43 12.55 -20.72
N TRP A 59 15.73 11.45 -20.99
CA TRP A 59 15.75 10.81 -22.30
C TRP A 59 15.17 11.72 -23.38
N ASN A 60 14.03 12.36 -23.13
CA ASN A 60 13.42 13.30 -24.07
C ASN A 60 14.32 14.51 -24.34
N ARG A 61 15.01 15.03 -23.32
CA ARG A 61 15.99 16.11 -23.50
C ARG A 61 17.11 15.68 -24.45
N ARG A 62 17.73 14.53 -24.22
CA ARG A 62 18.81 14.01 -25.08
C ARG A 62 18.33 13.76 -26.52
N ARG A 63 17.11 13.25 -26.66
CA ARG A 63 16.46 13.09 -27.97
C ARG A 63 16.32 14.43 -28.71
N LEU A 64 15.82 15.46 -28.03
CA LEU A 64 15.64 16.80 -28.62
C LEU A 64 17.00 17.44 -28.97
N GLU A 65 18.01 17.29 -28.12
CA GLU A 65 19.36 17.79 -28.40
C GLU A 65 19.99 17.10 -29.63
N ALA A 66 19.76 15.79 -29.81
CA ALA A 66 20.20 15.07 -31.00
C ALA A 66 19.45 15.53 -32.26
N ASP A 67 18.14 15.77 -32.16
CA ASP A 67 17.31 16.31 -33.24
C ASP A 67 17.76 17.71 -33.66
N GLU A 68 18.07 18.60 -32.70
CA GLU A 68 18.62 19.93 -32.97
C GLU A 68 19.99 19.89 -33.67
N ARG A 69 20.80 18.86 -33.38
CA ARG A 69 22.10 18.63 -34.04
C ARG A 69 21.98 17.90 -35.38
N GLY A 70 20.80 17.36 -35.71
CA GLY A 70 20.58 16.51 -36.87
C GLY A 70 21.28 15.14 -36.77
N GLU A 71 21.56 14.68 -35.55
CA GLU A 71 22.19 13.39 -35.27
C GLU A 71 21.12 12.29 -35.07
N PRO A 72 21.35 11.06 -35.55
CA PRO A 72 20.46 9.95 -35.26
C PRO A 72 20.46 9.64 -33.75
N PHE A 73 19.28 9.39 -33.19
CA PHE A 73 19.09 9.10 -31.78
C PHE A 73 18.57 7.66 -31.60
N ASP A 74 19.45 6.76 -31.18
CA ASP A 74 19.19 5.32 -31.06
C ASP A 74 19.07 4.84 -29.60
N GLU A 75 18.99 5.75 -28.62
CA GLU A 75 18.81 5.34 -27.23
C GLU A 75 17.43 4.75 -26.99
N THR A 76 17.41 3.57 -26.34
CA THR A 76 16.15 2.92 -25.94
C THR A 76 15.44 3.75 -24.87
N PRO A 77 14.12 3.99 -25.02
CA PRO A 77 13.38 4.72 -24.00
C PRO A 77 13.33 3.97 -22.67
N PRO A 78 13.33 4.68 -21.54
CA PRO A 78 13.16 4.06 -20.23
C PRO A 78 11.76 3.44 -20.06
N GLU A 79 11.62 2.44 -19.19
CA GLU A 79 10.32 1.81 -18.93
C GLU A 79 9.34 2.80 -18.29
N PHE A 80 8.07 2.77 -18.72
CA PHE A 80 7.05 3.68 -18.22
C PHE A 80 6.45 3.14 -16.91
N PRO A 81 6.18 3.98 -15.90
CA PRO A 81 5.74 3.52 -14.59
C PRO A 81 4.40 2.77 -14.60
N GLN A 82 3.56 2.96 -15.63
CA GLN A 82 2.32 2.19 -15.80
C GLN A 82 2.56 0.69 -16.05
N GLN A 83 3.75 0.28 -16.49
CA GLN A 83 4.11 -1.14 -16.69
C GLN A 83 4.82 -1.76 -15.47
N ILE A 84 5.25 -0.95 -14.50
CA ILE A 84 5.93 -1.43 -13.27
C ILE A 84 4.94 -2.13 -12.31
N GLY A 85 3.64 -2.05 -12.60
CA GLY A 85 2.55 -2.61 -11.79
C GLY A 85 1.88 -3.85 -12.35
N GLU A 86 2.34 -4.48 -13.44
CA GLU A 86 1.80 -5.79 -13.84
C GLU A 86 2.35 -6.88 -12.91
N PRO A 87 1.52 -7.51 -12.05
CA PRO A 87 1.95 -8.68 -11.32
C PRO A 87 2.20 -9.81 -12.31
N LYS A 88 3.38 -10.42 -12.24
CA LYS A 88 3.65 -11.74 -12.85
C LYS A 88 2.90 -12.84 -12.11
#